data_AF-A0AAV0GJT1-F1
#
_entry.id   AF-A0AAV0GJT1-F1
#
_cell.length_a   1.000
_cell.length_b   1.000
_cell.length_c   1.000
_cell.angle_alpha   90.00
_cell.angle_beta   90.00
_cell.angle_gamma   90.00
#
_symmetry.space_group_name_H-M   'P 1'
#
loop_
_entity.id
_entity.type
_entity.pdbx_description
1 polymer ?
#
loop_
_entity_poly.entity_id
_entity_poly.type
_entity_poly.pdbx_seq_one_letter_code
_entity_poly.pdbx_strand_id
1 'polypeptide(L)' 'MNTLLSAIKWISKKRRGSTLKAKAGRLAFCAAVYHIWQARNNVRFDEATRTEDDVVAKIKHVVYKILYSIYPHDLVNF' A
#
# COMPACT_ATOMS: atom_id res chain seq x y z
N MET A 1 27.72 -8.31 -15.24
CA MET A 1 26.84 -7.45 -14.41
C MET A 1 25.38 -7.70 -14.82
N ASN A 2 24.78 -8.81 -14.37
CA ASN A 2 23.49 -9.34 -14.87
C ASN A 2 22.31 -9.15 -13.90
N THR A 3 22.54 -8.59 -12.73
CA THR A 3 21.52 -8.39 -11.67
C THR A 3 20.46 -7.38 -12.08
N LEU A 4 20.85 -6.27 -12.71
CA LEU A 4 19.91 -5.22 -13.15
C LEU A 4 18.97 -5.72 -14.26
N LEU A 5 19.51 -6.38 -15.29
CA LEU A 5 18.72 -6.96 -16.38
C LEU A 5 17.78 -8.07 -15.89
N SER A 6 18.20 -8.85 -14.90
CA SER A 6 17.38 -9.88 -14.26
C SER A 6 16.24 -9.27 -13.44
N ALA A 7 16.51 -8.19 -12.70
CA ALA A 7 15.49 -7.44 -11.97
C ALA A 7 14.46 -6.81 -12.92
N ILE A 8 14.89 -6.24 -14.05
CA ILE A 8 14.00 -5.67 -15.08
C ILE A 8 13.13 -6.78 -15.71
N LYS A 9 13.70 -7.94 -16.03
CA LYS A 9 12.94 -9.09 -16.53
C LYS A 9 11.93 -9.59 -15.50
N TRP A 10 12.29 -9.65 -14.22
CA TRP A 10 11.39 -10.06 -13.15
C TRP A 10 10.23 -9.08 -12.98
N ILE A 11 10.50 -7.77 -12.96
CA ILE A 11 9.49 -6.71 -12.90
C ILE A 11 8.55 -6.79 -14.12
N SER A 12 9.11 -6.99 -15.32
CA SER A 12 8.34 -7.10 -16.57
C SER A 12 7.48 -8.37 -16.61
N LYS A 13 8.01 -9.52 -16.13
CA LYS A 13 7.27 -10.78 -15.99
C LYS A 13 6.14 -10.64 -14.96
N LYS A 14 6.36 -9.91 -13.86
CA LYS A 14 5.33 -9.60 -12.86
C LYS A 14 4.26 -8.65 -13.40
N ARG A 15 4.60 -7.78 -14.37
CA ARG A 15 3.64 -6.87 -15.02
C ARG A 15 2.61 -7.60 -15.88
N ARG A 16 2.95 -8.76 -16.45
CA ARG A 16 2.03 -9.62 -17.22
C ARG A 16 1.14 -10.55 -16.38
N GLY A 17 1.35 -10.65 -15.05
CA GLY A 17 0.61 -11.56 -14.16
C GLY A 17 0.44 -11.08 -12.72
N SER A 18 0.47 -9.77 -12.45
CA SER A 18 0.31 -9.25 -11.09
C SER A 18 -1.16 -9.29 -10.70
N THR A 19 -1.56 -10.34 -9.98
CA THR A 19 -2.86 -10.42 -9.29
C THR A 19 -3.13 -9.14 -8.51
N LEU A 20 -4.40 -8.79 -8.38
CA LEU A 20 -4.86 -7.65 -7.59
C LEU A 20 -4.27 -7.67 -6.17
N LYS A 21 -4.09 -8.86 -5.59
CA LYS A 21 -3.34 -9.11 -4.33
C LYS A 21 -1.95 -8.47 -4.29
N ALA A 22 -1.15 -8.60 -5.36
CA ALA A 22 0.21 -8.03 -5.41
C ALA A 22 0.21 -6.50 -5.63
N LYS A 23 -0.87 -5.94 -6.18
CA LYS A 23 -1.06 -4.48 -6.28
C LYS A 23 -1.54 -3.92 -4.94
N ALA A 24 -2.50 -4.60 -4.30
CA ALA A 24 -2.99 -4.31 -2.95
C ALA A 24 -1.87 -4.31 -1.91
N GLY A 25 -1.00 -5.33 -1.92
CA GLY A 25 0.12 -5.40 -0.98
C GLY A 25 1.10 -4.23 -1.12
N ARG A 26 1.41 -3.80 -2.36
CA ARG A 26 2.28 -2.62 -2.59
C ARG A 26 1.61 -1.33 -2.12
N LEU A 27 0.32 -1.17 -2.40
CA LEU A 27 -0.44 -0.03 -1.95
C LEU A 27 -0.53 0.03 -0.42
N ALA A 28 -0.79 -1.11 0.22
CA ALA A 28 -0.84 -1.23 1.68
C ALA A 28 0.50 -0.89 2.33
N PHE A 29 1.61 -1.34 1.73
CA PHE A 29 2.94 -0.98 2.21
C PHE A 29 3.19 0.53 2.12
N CYS A 30 2.92 1.15 0.97
CA CYS A 30 3.11 2.60 0.82
C CYS A 30 2.20 3.41 1.77
N ALA A 31 0.94 3.01 1.91
CA ALA A 31 -0.01 3.65 2.82
C ALA A 31 0.43 3.51 4.29
N ALA A 32 0.95 2.34 4.68
CA ALA A 32 1.50 2.11 6.01
C ALA A 32 2.70 3.01 6.29
N VAL A 33 3.70 3.04 5.39
CA VAL A 33 4.88 3.90 5.54
C VAL A 33 4.47 5.37 5.70
N TYR A 34 3.56 5.85 4.85
CA TYR A 34 3.10 7.24 4.90
C TYR A 34 2.36 7.56 6.20
N HIS A 35 1.37 6.76 6.60
CA HIS A 35 0.56 7.06 7.77
C HIS A 35 1.30 6.86 9.09
N ILE A 36 2.27 5.93 9.16
CA ILE A 36 3.16 5.80 10.32
C ILE A 36 4.06 7.03 10.43
N TRP A 37 4.68 7.46 9.31
CA TRP A 37 5.48 8.69 9.28
C TRP A 37 4.65 9.91 9.69
N GLN A 38 3.44 10.03 9.18
CA GLN A 38 2.52 11.12 9.48
C GLN A 38 2.09 11.09 10.96
N ALA A 39 1.75 9.93 11.51
CA ALA A 39 1.39 9.79 12.93
C ALA A 39 2.55 10.24 13.83
N ARG A 40 3.78 9.80 13.53
CA ARG A 40 4.98 10.22 14.27
C ARG A 40 5.21 11.74 14.18
N ASN A 41 5.00 12.33 13.01
CA ASN A 41 5.16 13.78 12.84
C ASN A 41 4.09 14.57 13.60
N ASN A 42 2.83 14.12 13.62
CA ASN A 42 1.77 14.84 14.35
C ASN A 42 2.02 14.83 15.86
N VAL A 43 2.56 13.74 16.42
CA VAL A 43 2.98 13.71 17.83
C VAL A 43 4.06 14.75 18.11
N ARG A 44 4.99 14.97 17.15
CA ARG A 44 6.13 15.87 17.32
C ARG A 44 5.81 17.34 17.06
N PHE A 45 4.85 17.64 16.18
CA PHE A 45 4.61 19.00 15.67
C PHE A 45 3.21 19.54 15.97
N ASP A 46 2.21 18.68 16.16
CA ASP A 46 0.81 19.09 16.33
C ASP A 46 0.24 18.69 17.71
N GLU A 47 1.05 18.07 18.58
CA GLU A 47 0.64 17.44 19.87
C GLU A 47 -0.55 16.47 19.76
N ALA A 48 -0.92 16.10 18.53
CA ALA A 48 -2.05 15.26 18.24
C ALA A 48 -1.63 13.78 18.28
N THR A 49 -2.02 13.10 19.34
CA THR A 49 -1.83 11.65 19.49
C THR A 49 -2.98 10.91 18.82
N ARG A 50 -2.64 9.96 17.95
CA ARG A 50 -3.58 8.95 17.43
C ARG A 50 -3.20 7.61 18.03
N THR A 51 -4.20 6.80 18.36
CA THR A 51 -3.94 5.43 18.80
C THR A 51 -3.38 4.62 17.63
N GLU A 52 -2.65 3.54 17.93
CA GLU A 52 -2.14 2.64 16.90
C GLU A 52 -3.29 2.05 16.07
N ASP A 53 -4.40 1.73 16.73
CA ASP A 53 -5.61 1.22 16.10
C ASP A 53 -6.21 2.22 15.09
N ASP A 54 -6.20 3.52 15.40
CA ASP A 54 -6.67 4.56 14.47
C ASP A 54 -5.80 4.63 13.22
N VAL A 55 -4.48 4.53 13.38
CA VAL A 55 -3.53 4.55 12.26
C VAL A 55 -3.73 3.31 11.39
N VAL A 56 -3.89 2.14 11.98
CA VAL A 56 -4.17 0.89 11.26
C VAL A 56 -5.51 0.96 10.53
N ALA A 57 -6.57 1.45 11.18
CA ALA A 57 -7.88 1.63 10.57
C ALA A 57 -7.82 2.59 9.38
N LYS A 58 -7.05 3.68 9.49
CA LYS A 58 -6.85 4.64 8.40
C LYS A 58 -6.14 4.01 7.21
N ILE A 59 -5.07 3.24 7.46
CA ILE A 59 -4.33 2.52 6.41
C ILE A 59 -5.27 1.55 5.69
N LYS A 60 -6.02 0.71 6.43
CA LYS A 60 -7.00 -0.22 5.86
C LYS A 60 -8.01 0.52 4.98
N HIS A 61 -8.61 1.59 5.48
CA HIS A 61 -9.61 2.37 4.76
C HIS A 61 -9.05 2.95 3.44
N VAL A 62 -7.87 3.55 3.47
CA VAL A 62 -7.23 4.13 2.27
C VAL A 62 -6.93 3.04 1.23
N VAL A 63 -6.41 1.90 1.66
CA VAL A 63 -6.11 0.78 0.78
C VAL A 63 -7.37 0.25 0.12
N TYR A 64 -8.43 0.01 0.90
CA TYR A 64 -9.71 -0.46 0.37
C TYR A 64 -10.33 0.55 -0.60
N LYS A 65 -10.36 1.84 -0.24
CA LYS A 65 -10.93 2.90 -1.08
C LYS A 65 -10.25 2.97 -2.44
N ILE A 66 -8.92 2.96 -2.47
CA ILE A 66 -8.14 3.05 -3.72
C ILE A 66 -8.30 1.77 -4.53
N LEU A 67 -8.25 0.60 -3.90
CA LEU A 67 -8.45 -0.67 -4.62
C LEU A 67 -9.85 -0.75 -5.23
N TYR A 68 -10.88 -0.32 -4.49
CA TYR A 68 -12.25 -0.29 -4.99
C TYR A 68 -12.43 0.69 -6.13
N SER A 69 -11.78 1.86 -6.06
CA SER A 69 -11.82 2.85 -7.14
C SER A 69 -11.15 2.36 -8.42
N ILE A 70 -10.10 1.53 -8.33
CA ILE A 70 -9.33 1.10 -9.51
C ILE A 70 -9.82 -0.27 -10.03
N TYR A 71 -10.35 -1.12 -9.16
CA TYR A 71 -10.78 -2.50 -9.47
C TYR A 71 -12.13 -2.85 -8.83
N PRO A 72 -13.23 -2.17 -9.20
CA PRO A 72 -14.53 -2.35 -8.55
C PRO A 72 -15.12 -3.76 -8.72
N HIS A 73 -14.83 -4.45 -9.83
CA HIS A 73 -15.39 -5.77 -10.15
C HIS A 73 -14.52 -6.96 -9.71
N ASP A 74 -13.20 -6.75 -9.55
CA ASP A 74 -12.27 -7.82 -9.15
C ASP A 74 -12.25 -8.08 -7.64
N LEU A 75 -12.80 -7.14 -6.84
CA LEU A 75 -12.88 -7.26 -5.38
C LEU A 75 -14.01 -8.17 -4.90
N VAL A 76 -14.95 -8.52 -5.78
CA VAL A 76 -16.11 -9.40 -5.47
C VAL A 76 -15.68 -10.88 -5.31
N ASN A 77 -14.49 -11.24 -5.79
CA ASN A 77 -14.01 -12.63 -5.85
C ASN A 77 -12.80 -12.93 -4.93
N PHE A 78 -12.63 -12.18 -3.83
CA PHE A 78 -11.52 -12.40 -2.89
C PHE A 78 -11.75 -13.52 -1.88
#